data_AF-A0A9P0G9I2-F1
#
_entry.id   AF-A0A9P0G9I2-F1
#
_cell.length_a   1.000
_cell.length_b   1.000
_cell.length_c   1.000
_cell.angle_alpha   90.00
_cell.angle_beta   90.00
_cell.angle_gamma   90.00
#
_symmetry.space_group_name_H-M   'P 1'
#
loop_
_entity.id
_entity.type
_entity.pdbx_description
1 polymer ?
#
loop_
_entity_poly.entity_id
_entity_poly.type
_entity_poly.pdbx_seq_one_letter_code
_entity_poly.pdbx_strand_id
1 'polypeptide(L)'
;MANALLSLSTTHNVTIVQKYVVKGHTNMECDSVHATFEKKLENKTISIPHDFQRITEKARINPNPYEVVSPSFCIFKNYNIDLVCKSIRPGRKPNDPTVTIFER
;
A
#
# COMPACT_ATOMS: atom_id res chain seq x y z
N MET A 1 5.93 6.43 14.00
CA MET A 1 6.10 6.16 12.55
C MET A 1 7.49 6.49 12.04
N ALA A 2 8.05 7.67 12.35
CA ALA A 2 9.39 8.07 11.87
C ALA A 2 10.51 7.06 12.22
N ASN A 3 10.55 6.57 13.46
CA ASN A 3 11.62 5.64 13.90
C ASN A 3 11.56 4.28 13.19
N ALA A 4 10.37 3.77 12.88
CA ALA A 4 10.21 2.50 12.17
C ALA A 4 10.58 2.61 10.68
N LEU A 5 10.32 3.77 10.06
CA LEU A 5 10.75 4.05 8.70
C LEU A 5 12.27 4.24 8.63
N LEU A 6 12.85 4.94 9.61
CA LEU A 6 14.31 5.10 9.72
C LEU A 6 15.02 3.76 9.92
N SER A 7 14.50 2.90 10.80
CA SER A 7 15.06 1.56 11.00
C SER A 7 14.98 0.72 9.73
N LEU A 8 13.84 0.76 9.01
CA LEU A 8 13.68 0.04 7.74
C LEU A 8 14.65 0.54 6.66
N SER A 9 14.81 1.85 6.53
CA SER A 9 15.75 2.49 5.60
C SER A 9 17.18 2.04 5.89
N THR A 10 17.57 2.01 7.17
CA THR A 10 18.93 1.64 7.60
C THR A 10 19.21 0.15 7.41
N THR A 11 18.25 -0.72 7.74
CA THR A 11 18.42 -2.19 7.65
C THR A 11 18.44 -2.69 6.21
N HIS A 12 17.59 -2.14 5.34
CA HIS A 12 17.47 -2.60 3.95
C HIS A 12 18.18 -1.70 2.94
N ASN A 13 18.82 -0.62 3.39
CA ASN A 13 19.45 0.40 2.57
C ASN A 13 18.51 0.95 1.46
N VAL A 14 17.26 1.23 1.84
CA VAL A 14 16.20 1.69 0.92
C VAL A 14 15.87 3.15 1.21
N THR A 15 15.93 4.01 0.18
CA THR A 15 15.51 5.41 0.32
C THR A 15 13.98 5.50 0.37
N ILE A 16 13.44 5.98 1.49
CA ILE A 16 11.98 6.17 1.68
C ILE A 16 11.63 7.63 1.37
N VAL A 17 10.91 7.84 0.27
CA VAL A 17 10.39 9.16 -0.11
C VAL A 17 8.97 9.32 0.43
N GLN A 18 8.76 10.24 1.37
CA GLN A 18 7.43 10.54 1.90
C GLN A 18 6.76 11.63 1.06
N LYS A 19 5.79 11.24 0.21
CA LYS A 19 4.93 12.20 -0.48
C LYS A 19 3.91 12.77 0.51
N TYR A 20 3.90 14.09 0.68
CA TYR A 20 2.87 14.80 1.45
C TYR A 20 1.81 15.36 0.52
N VAL A 21 0.54 15.23 0.93
CA VAL A 21 -0.60 15.73 0.15
C VAL A 21 -0.81 17.20 0.48
N VAL A 22 -0.77 18.06 -0.53
CA VAL A 22 -1.09 19.49 -0.41
C VAL A 22 -2.57 19.68 -0.71
N LYS A 23 -3.25 20.52 0.09
CA LYS A 23 -4.68 20.83 -0.09
C LYS A 23 -4.93 21.36 -1.51
N GLY A 24 -5.77 20.67 -2.29
CA GLY A 24 -6.06 21.00 -3.69
C GLY A 24 -5.39 20.08 -4.73
N HIS A 25 -4.48 19.20 -4.31
CA HIS A 25 -3.88 18.17 -5.16
C HIS A 25 -4.23 16.78 -4.62
N THR A 26 -5.34 16.21 -5.07
CA THR A 26 -5.79 14.84 -4.76
C THR A 26 -5.61 13.92 -5.95
N ASN A 27 -4.48 14.02 -6.65
CA ASN A 27 -4.17 13.08 -7.72
C ASN A 27 -3.39 11.92 -7.10
N MET A 28 -4.12 10.99 -6.46
CA MET A 28 -3.55 9.68 -6.19
C MET A 28 -3.64 8.88 -7.48
N GLU A 29 -2.51 8.35 -7.97
CA GLU A 29 -2.49 7.49 -9.17
C GLU A 29 -3.43 6.28 -9.03
N CYS A 30 -3.69 5.85 -7.79
CA CYS A 30 -4.68 4.81 -7.50
C CYS A 30 -6.11 5.23 -7.91
N ASP A 31 -6.48 6.48 -7.65
CA ASP A 31 -7.84 6.97 -7.90
C ASP A 31 -8.11 7.11 -9.40
N SER A 32 -7.08 7.43 -10.19
CA SER A 32 -7.21 7.49 -11.65
C SER A 32 -7.46 6.10 -12.25
N VAL A 33 -6.77 5.06 -11.75
CA VAL A 33 -7.02 3.66 -12.13
C VAL A 33 -8.44 3.25 -11.74
N HIS A 34 -8.88 3.59 -10.52
CA HIS A 34 -10.21 3.26 -10.01
C HIS A 34 -11.32 3.84 -10.91
N ALA A 35 -11.26 5.14 -11.21
CA ALA A 35 -12.25 5.80 -12.06
C ALA A 35 -12.28 5.22 -13.49
N THR A 36 -11.14 4.78 -14.02
CA THR A 36 -11.08 4.17 -15.37
C THR A 36 -11.70 2.78 -15.38
N PHE A 37 -11.46 2.02 -14.32
CA PHE A 37 -12.00 0.68 -14.14
C PHE A 37 -13.52 0.70 -13.94
N GLU A 38 -14.04 1.59 -13.10
CA GLU A 38 -15.48 1.75 -12.84
C GLU A 38 -16.26 2.04 -14.13
N LYS A 39 -15.78 2.99 -14.94
CA LYS A 39 -16.37 3.31 -16.26
C LYS A 39 -16.42 2.11 -17.21
N LYS A 40 -15.46 1.17 -17.09
CA LYS A 40 -15.41 -0.03 -17.91
C LYS A 40 -16.30 -1.16 -17.36
N LEU A 41 -16.65 -1.09 -16.08
CA LEU A 41 -17.46 -2.06 -15.36
C LEU A 41 -18.95 -1.82 -15.54
N GLU A 42 -19.41 -0.56 -15.60
CA GLU A 42 -20.83 -0.18 -15.64
C GLU A 42 -21.68 -0.91 -16.69
N ASN A 43 -21.09 -1.34 -17.81
CA ASN A 43 -21.79 -1.99 -18.92
C ASN A 43 -21.44 -3.49 -19.09
N LYS A 44 -20.87 -4.14 -18.08
CA LYS A 44 -20.43 -5.54 -18.16
C LYS A 44 -20.90 -6.37 -16.96
N THR A 45 -21.52 -7.51 -17.26
CA THR A 45 -21.83 -8.52 -16.26
C THR A 45 -20.60 -9.39 -16.03
N ILE A 46 -20.18 -9.53 -14.77
CA ILE A 46 -19.08 -10.42 -14.39
C ILE A 46 -19.63 -11.67 -13.71
N SER A 47 -19.33 -12.83 -14.27
CA SER A 47 -19.74 -14.14 -13.73
C SER A 47 -18.58 -14.88 -13.07
N ILE A 48 -17.33 -14.61 -13.46
CA ILE A 48 -16.14 -15.36 -13.01
C ILE A 48 -15.03 -14.38 -12.61
N PRO A 49 -14.23 -14.67 -11.54
CA PRO A 49 -13.09 -13.83 -11.13
C PRO A 49 -12.06 -13.53 -12.23
N HIS A 50 -11.88 -14.44 -13.18
CA HIS A 50 -10.99 -14.23 -14.33
C HIS A 50 -11.47 -13.10 -15.26
N ASP A 51 -12.78 -12.86 -15.35
CA ASP A 51 -13.30 -11.75 -16.15
C ASP A 51 -12.94 -10.40 -15.54
N PHE A 52 -12.80 -10.30 -14.21
CA PHE A 52 -12.29 -9.09 -13.58
C PHE A 52 -10.90 -8.75 -14.09
N GLN A 53 -9.99 -9.73 -14.16
CA GLN A 53 -8.63 -9.53 -14.65
C GLN A 53 -8.62 -9.02 -16.09
N ARG A 54 -9.37 -9.69 -16.97
CA ARG A 54 -9.49 -9.32 -18.39
C ARG A 54 -10.12 -7.95 -18.60
N ILE A 55 -11.03 -7.52 -17.72
CA ILE A 55 -11.64 -6.18 -17.78
C ILE A 55 -10.64 -5.13 -17.32
N THR A 56 -9.89 -5.40 -16.25
CA THR A 56 -8.87 -4.50 -15.72
C THR A 56 -7.75 -4.26 -16.74
N GLU A 57 -7.26 -5.30 -17.42
CA GLU A 57 -6.24 -5.14 -18.49
C GLU A 57 -6.71 -4.14 -19.56
N LYS A 58 -7.99 -4.27 -19.96
CA LYS A 58 -8.62 -3.48 -21.03
C LYS A 58 -9.22 -2.15 -20.54
N ALA A 59 -9.04 -1.79 -19.27
CA ALA A 59 -9.62 -0.57 -18.72
C ALA A 59 -8.94 0.68 -19.28
N ARG A 60 -7.61 0.66 -19.48
CA ARG A 60 -6.85 1.75 -20.10
C ARG A 60 -6.48 1.40 -21.54
N ILE A 61 -6.71 2.32 -22.47
CA ILE A 61 -6.36 2.15 -23.89
C ILE A 61 -5.10 2.96 -24.23
N ASN A 62 -5.06 4.24 -23.81
CA ASN A 62 -3.90 5.11 -23.95
C ASN A 62 -3.33 5.47 -22.56
N PRO A 63 -2.00 5.53 -22.36
CA PRO A 63 -0.95 5.26 -23.34
C PRO A 63 -0.74 3.77 -23.64
N ASN A 64 -1.07 2.86 -22.72
CA ASN A 64 -1.02 1.39 -22.90
C ASN A 64 -2.01 0.69 -21.93
N PRO A 65 -2.47 -0.54 -22.24
CA PRO A 65 -3.21 -1.41 -21.31
C PRO A 65 -2.53 -1.59 -19.96
N TYR A 66 -3.31 -1.93 -18.93
CA TYR A 66 -2.75 -2.26 -17.61
C TYR A 66 -2.19 -3.69 -17.62
N GLU A 67 -1.07 -3.89 -16.93
CA GLU A 67 -0.56 -5.23 -16.61
C GLU A 67 -1.28 -5.75 -15.36
N VAL A 68 -1.97 -6.88 -15.48
CA VAL A 68 -2.69 -7.49 -14.36
C VAL A 68 -1.90 -8.68 -13.84
N VAL A 69 -1.36 -8.52 -12.63
CA VAL A 69 -0.65 -9.59 -11.94
C VAL A 69 -1.65 -10.37 -11.08
N SER A 70 -1.84 -11.64 -11.42
CA SER A 70 -2.63 -12.56 -10.59
C SER A 70 -1.90 -12.81 -9.27
N PRO A 71 -2.57 -12.65 -8.12
CA PRO A 71 -1.93 -12.87 -6.85
C PRO A 71 -1.62 -14.36 -6.68
N SER A 72 -0.33 -14.68 -6.58
CA SER A 72 0.13 -16.01 -6.20
C SER A 72 0.23 -16.11 -4.67
N PHE A 73 0.13 -17.33 -4.13
CA PHE A 73 0.26 -17.61 -2.69
C PHE A 73 1.62 -17.18 -2.08
N CYS A 74 2.58 -16.74 -2.89
CA CYS A 74 3.89 -16.26 -2.47
C CYS A 74 3.93 -14.76 -2.10
N ILE A 75 2.83 -14.01 -2.27
CA ILE A 75 2.79 -12.56 -1.97
C ILE A 75 2.73 -12.29 -0.45
N PHE A 76 2.33 -13.28 0.35
CA PHE A 76 2.27 -13.14 1.78
C PHE A 76 3.69 -13.02 2.36
N LYS A 77 4.03 -11.85 2.87
CA LYS A 77 5.25 -11.66 3.65
C LYS A 77 5.16 -12.52 4.91
N ASN A 78 6.17 -13.34 5.13
CA ASN A 78 6.31 -14.07 6.38
C ASN A 78 6.68 -13.10 7.50
N TYR A 79 5.76 -12.88 8.43
CA TYR A 79 5.97 -12.02 9.60
C TYR A 79 6.42 -12.81 10.84
N ASN A 80 6.88 -14.06 10.71
CA ASN A 80 7.61 -14.78 11.77
C ASN A 80 9.03 -14.24 11.91
N ILE A 81 9.15 -12.94 12.16
CA ILE A 81 10.39 -12.24 12.40
C ILE A 81 10.17 -11.40 13.65
N ASP A 82 11.17 -11.32 14.52
CA ASP A 82 11.09 -10.47 15.70
C ASP A 82 10.90 -9.01 15.26
N LEU A 83 9.70 -8.49 15.49
CA LEU A 83 9.38 -7.10 15.23
C LEU A 83 10.18 -6.23 16.18
N VAL A 84 11.07 -5.39 15.65
CA VAL A 84 11.86 -4.39 16.40
C VAL A 84 10.96 -3.52 17.30
N CYS A 85 9.70 -3.32 16.90
CA CYS A 85 8.71 -2.59 17.69
C CYS A 85 7.61 -3.54 18.20
N LYS A 86 7.64 -3.87 19.50
CA LYS A 86 6.63 -4.71 20.17
C LYS A 86 5.25 -4.04 20.28
N SER A 87 5.17 -2.71 20.20
CA SER A 87 3.91 -1.96 20.27
C SER A 87 4.02 -0.58 19.60
N ILE A 88 3.08 -0.29 18.70
CA ILE A 88 2.92 1.03 18.05
C ILE A 88 1.85 1.86 18.77
N ARG A 89 1.32 1.37 19.91
CA ARG A 89 0.21 2.05 20.59
C ARG A 89 0.70 3.38 21.18
N PRO A 90 0.06 4.51 20.86
CA PRO A 90 0.33 5.77 21.56
C PRO A 90 -0.13 5.63 23.02
N GLY A 91 0.66 6.19 23.94
CA GLY A 91 0.35 6.23 25.36
C GLY A 91 -0.98 6.95 25.57
N ARG A 92 -1.80 6.46 26.51
CA ARG A 92 -3.16 6.98 26.72
C ARG A 92 -3.18 8.13 27.73
N LYS A 93 -2.08 8.33 28.48
CA LYS A 93 -1.94 9.34 29.53
C LYS A 93 -0.58 10.06 29.44
N PRO A 94 -0.47 11.30 29.93
CA PRO A 94 0.84 11.90 30.19
C PRO A 94 1.64 10.98 31.15
N ASN A 95 2.91 10.73 30.85
CA ASN A 95 3.83 9.80 31.53
C ASN A 95 3.58 8.29 31.33
N ASP A 96 2.75 7.88 30.38
CA ASP A 96 2.68 6.48 29.95
C ASP A 96 4.02 6.10 29.28
N PRO A 97 4.70 5.01 29.68
CA PRO A 97 5.97 4.59 29.06
C PRO A 97 5.73 4.23 27.60
N THR A 98 5.84 5.22 26.72
CA THR A 98 5.67 5.05 25.29
C THR A 98 7.04 5.16 24.63
N VAL A 99 7.39 4.16 23.83
CA VAL A 99 8.55 4.13 22.91
C VAL A 99 9.87 4.60 23.54
N THR A 100 10.21 4.10 24.73
CA THR A 100 11.61 4.05 25.17
C THR A 100 12.17 2.68 24.81
N ILE A 101 12.56 2.50 23.55
CA ILE A 101 13.52 1.44 23.20
C ILE A 101 14.89 2.00 23.60
N PHE A 102 15.24 1.86 24.88
CA PHE A 102 16.62 1.91 25.32
C PHE A 102 17.06 0.45 25.47
N GLU A 103 17.71 -0.09 24.45
CA GLU A 103 18.52 -1.29 24.62
C GLU A 103 19.98 -0.84 24.84
N ARG A 104 20.59 -1.41 25.88
CA ARG A 104 22.00 -1.27 26.24
C ARG A 104 22.90 -2.02 25.25
#